data_AF-A0A0Q6Z2C3-F1
#
_entry.id   AF-A0A0Q6Z2C3-F1
#
_cell.length_a   1.000
_cell.length_b   1.000
_cell.length_c   1.000
_cell.angle_alpha   90.00
_cell.angle_beta   90.00
_cell.angle_gamma   90.00
#
_symmetry.space_group_name_H-M   'P 1'
#
loop_
_entity.id
_entity.type
_entity.pdbx_description
1 polymer ?
#
loop_
_entity_poly.entity_id
_entity_poly.type
_entity_poly.pdbx_seq_one_letter_code
_entity_poly.pdbx_strand_id
1 'polypeptide(L)' 'MTGEVKIEADLFEQPSGSVRGTVTAGMNVKGKHKRIAHAYLLVGEAPTITIEVPKSFPLDQLDTLADGLKAFAATVREYG' A
#
# COMPACT_ATOMS: atom_id res chain seq x y z
N MET A 1 -9.69 10.62 -16.34
CA MET A 1 -9.37 10.74 -14.91
C MET A 1 -8.26 9.76 -14.63
N THR A 2 -7.04 10.26 -14.46
CA THR A 2 -5.90 9.48 -13.94
C THR A 2 -6.24 9.12 -12.49
N GLY A 3 -6.23 7.82 -12.17
CA GLY A 3 -6.61 7.35 -10.84
C GLY A 3 -5.49 7.63 -9.85
N GLU A 4 -5.68 8.56 -8.93
CA GLU A 4 -4.70 8.83 -7.86
C GLU A 4 -4.55 7.62 -6.94
N VAL A 5 -3.31 7.35 -6.52
CA VAL A 5 -2.99 6.33 -5.52
C VAL A 5 -2.95 7.01 -4.15
N LYS A 6 -3.80 6.54 -3.25
CA LYS A 6 -3.83 6.96 -1.85
C LYS A 6 -3.02 5.98 -1.01
N ILE A 7 -2.11 6.51 -0.20
CA ILE A 7 -1.31 5.75 0.77
C ILE A 7 -1.69 6.20 2.16
N GLU A 8 -1.96 5.24 3.05
CA GLU A 8 -2.31 5.45 4.44
C GLU A 8 -1.34 4.65 5.31
N ALA A 9 -0.72 5.32 6.28
CA ALA A 9 0.15 4.70 7.28
C ALA A 9 -0.50 4.87 8.66
N ASP A 10 -0.94 3.77 9.24
CA ASP A 10 -1.60 3.73 10.54
C ASP A 10 -0.64 3.11 11.56
N LEU A 11 -0.01 3.95 12.38
CA LEU A 11 0.86 3.53 13.46
C LEU A 11 0.06 3.42 14.75
N PHE A 12 0.24 2.32 15.47
CA PHE A 12 -0.51 2.07 16.69
C PHE A 12 0.24 2.64 17.90
N GLU A 13 -0.49 3.27 18.84
CA GLU A 13 0.10 3.73 20.11
C GLU A 13 0.71 2.57 20.92
N GLN A 14 0.08 1.39 20.84
CA GLN A 14 0.58 0.14 21.38
C GLN A 14 0.50 -0.95 20.30
N PRO A 15 1.52 -1.82 20.16
CA PRO A 15 1.45 -2.93 19.22
C PRO A 15 0.27 -3.88 19.50
N SER A 16 -0.35 -4.36 18.43
CA SER A 16 -1.34 -5.43 18.46
C SER A 16 -0.64 -6.75 18.16
N GLY A 17 -0.27 -7.49 19.21
CA GLY A 17 0.60 -8.66 19.08
C GLY A 17 2.00 -8.25 18.58
N SER A 18 2.43 -8.82 17.45
CA SER A 18 3.70 -8.47 16.80
C SER A 18 3.60 -7.29 15.82
N VAL A 19 2.40 -6.76 15.58
CA VAL A 19 2.15 -5.70 14.59
C VAL A 19 2.09 -4.35 15.29
N ARG A 20 2.96 -3.41 14.91
CA ARG A 20 2.99 -2.03 15.44
C ARG A 20 2.32 -0.99 14.52
N GLY A 21 1.89 -1.41 13.34
CA GLY A 21 1.16 -0.56 12.43
C GLY A 21 0.96 -1.21 11.08
N THR A 22 0.27 -0.51 10.20
CA THR A 22 0.02 -0.94 8.82
C THR A 22 0.25 0.18 7.84
N VAL A 23 0.71 -0.18 6.64
CA VAL A 23 0.68 0.72 5.48
C VAL A 23 -0.23 0.11 4.43
N THR A 24 -1.16 0.89 3.89
CA THR A 24 -2.07 0.46 2.83
C THR A 24 -1.98 1.42 1.67
N ALA A 25 -1.91 0.89 0.44
CA ALA A 25 -2.05 1.67 -0.78
C ALA A 25 -3.28 1.22 -1.55
N GLY A 26 -4.09 2.19 -1.98
CA GLY A 26 -5.29 1.94 -2.78
C GLY A 26 -5.48 2.97 -3.87
N MET A 27 -6.16 2.60 -4.93
CA MET A 27 -6.43 3.48 -6.07
C MET A 27 -7.80 3.24 -6.68
N ASN A 28 -8.33 4.27 -7.34
CA ASN A 28 -9.63 4.18 -8.01
C ASN A 28 -9.47 3.63 -9.43
N VAL A 29 -10.00 2.43 -9.66
CA VAL A 29 -10.01 1.76 -10.97
C VAL A 29 -11.45 1.59 -11.43
N LYS A 30 -11.80 2.21 -12.56
CA LYS A 30 -13.16 2.15 -13.13
C LYS A 30 -14.26 2.51 -12.10
N GLY A 31 -14.02 3.55 -11.31
CA GLY A 31 -14.95 4.04 -10.28
C GLY A 31 -15.03 3.18 -9.01
N LYS A 32 -14.22 2.12 -8.89
CA LYS A 32 -14.12 1.31 -7.66
C LYS A 32 -12.77 1.52 -7.01
N HIS A 33 -12.77 1.77 -5.70
CA HIS A 33 -11.54 1.77 -4.93
C HIS A 33 -11.01 0.33 -4.83
N LYS A 34 -9.72 0.15 -5.11
CA LYS A 34 -9.01 -1.14 -5.08
C LYS A 34 -7.75 -0.96 -4.25
N ARG A 35 -7.54 -1.84 -3.27
CA ARG A 35 -6.25 -1.98 -2.62
C ARG A 35 -5.27 -2.59 -3.61
N ILE A 36 -4.06 -2.02 -3.66
CA ILE A 36 -2.98 -2.46 -4.55
C ILE A 36 -1.77 -2.95 -3.78
N ALA A 37 -1.62 -2.54 -2.51
CA ALA A 37 -0.61 -3.06 -1.61
C ALA A 37 -1.02 -2.90 -0.14
N HIS A 38 -0.47 -3.75 0.71
CA HIS A 38 -0.61 -3.70 2.15
C HIS A 38 0.68 -4.18 2.81
N ALA A 39 1.05 -3.58 3.93
CA ALA A 39 2.15 -4.03 4.76
C ALA A 39 1.73 -4.06 6.23
N TYR A 40 2.13 -5.13 6.92
CA TYR A 40 2.19 -5.16 8.38
C TYR A 40 3.59 -4.74 8.82
N LEU A 41 3.66 -3.68 9.63
CA LEU A 41 4.90 -3.23 10.25
C LEU A 41 5.07 -4.01 11.56
N LEU A 42 6.16 -4.76 11.67
CA LEU A 42 6.39 -5.66 12.80
C LEU A 42 7.31 -5.04 13.86
N VAL A 43 7.20 -5.52 15.10
CA VAL A 43 8.09 -5.11 16.20
C VAL A 43 9.40 -5.89 16.10
N GLY A 44 10.51 -5.19 15.83
CA GLY A 44 11.85 -5.79 15.81
C GLY A 44 12.14 -6.72 14.62
N GLU A 45 11.22 -6.81 13.66
CA GLU A 45 11.32 -7.66 12.48
C GLU A 45 11.03 -6.86 11.20
N ALA A 46 11.44 -7.39 10.06
CA ALA A 46 11.14 -6.78 8.77
C ALA A 46 9.62 -6.78 8.49
N PRO A 47 9.08 -5.74 7.82
CA PRO A 47 7.67 -5.72 7.45
C PRO A 47 7.25 -6.90 6.58
N THR A 48 6.03 -7.39 6.78
CA THR A 48 5.41 -8.35 5.84
C THR A 48 4.60 -7.58 4.81
N ILE A 49 4.87 -7.81 3.52
CA ILE A 49 4.31 -7.04 2.41
C ILE A 49 3.48 -7.94 1.50
N THR A 50 2.28 -7.47 1.14
CA THR A 50 1.40 -8.09 0.16
C THR A 50 1.10 -7.10 -0.95
N ILE A 51 1.28 -7.51 -2.21
CA ILE A 51 0.93 -6.71 -3.39
C ILE A 51 -0.31 -7.33 -4.04
N GLU A 52 -1.32 -6.51 -4.31
CA GLU A 52 -2.61 -6.91 -4.87
C GLU A 52 -2.77 -6.33 -6.27
N VAL A 53 -2.24 -7.02 -7.28
CA VAL A 53 -2.41 -6.61 -8.68
C VAL A 53 -3.72 -7.19 -9.23
N PRO A 54 -4.66 -6.37 -9.73
CA PRO A 54 -5.86 -6.88 -10.37
C PRO A 54 -5.53 -7.72 -11.61
N LYS A 55 -6.22 -8.85 -11.81
CA LYS A 55 -6.05 -9.73 -12.98
C LYS A 55 -6.17 -9.01 -14.34
N SER A 56 -6.97 -7.95 -14.38
CA SER A 56 -7.10 -7.06 -15.54
C SER A 56 -6.98 -5.63 -15.08
N PHE A 57 -6.10 -4.86 -15.72
CA PHE A 57 -5.83 -3.47 -15.37
C PHE A 57 -5.77 -2.59 -16.61
N PRO A 58 -6.29 -1.34 -16.59
CA PRO A 58 -6.19 -0.44 -17.73
C PRO A 58 -4.73 -0.07 -18.04
N LEU A 59 -4.30 -0.22 -19.30
CA LEU A 59 -2.93 0.07 -19.74
C LEU A 59 -2.52 1.52 -19.45
N ASP A 60 -3.45 2.46 -19.66
CA ASP A 60 -3.29 3.90 -19.40
C ASP A 60 -3.10 4.25 -17.92
N GLN A 61 -3.29 3.29 -17.01
CA GLN A 61 -3.11 3.49 -15.57
C GLN A 61 -1.92 2.72 -15.00
N LEU A 62 -1.21 1.92 -15.82
CA LEU A 62 -0.09 1.09 -15.32
C LEU A 62 1.06 1.93 -14.77
N ASP A 63 1.37 3.07 -15.38
CA ASP A 63 2.42 3.97 -14.87
C ASP A 63 2.04 4.53 -13.50
N THR A 64 0.78 4.93 -13.33
CA THR A 64 0.27 5.43 -12.05
C THR A 64 0.27 4.34 -10.97
N LEU A 65 -0.08 3.11 -11.32
CA LEU A 65 0.06 1.96 -10.43
C LEU A 65 1.53 1.76 -10.01
N ALA A 66 2.45 1.79 -10.96
CA ALA A 66 3.87 1.60 -10.69
C ALA A 66 4.44 2.69 -9.78
N ASP A 67 4.09 3.95 -10.02
CA ASP A 67 4.52 5.06 -9.18
C ASP A 67 3.88 5.01 -7.79
N GLY A 68 2.63 4.59 -7.69
CA GLY A 68 1.98 4.30 -6.40
C GLY A 68 2.68 3.21 -5.60
N LEU A 69 3.13 2.14 -6.26
CA LEU A 69 3.89 1.08 -5.60
C LEU A 69 5.28 1.55 -5.15
N LYS A 70 5.94 2.44 -5.91
CA LYS A 70 7.20 3.07 -5.47
C LYS A 70 6.99 3.93 -4.23
N ALA A 71 5.94 4.75 -4.22
CA ALA A 71 5.60 5.59 -3.08
C ALA A 71 5.23 4.75 -1.84
N PHE A 72 4.43 3.70 -2.02
CA PHE A 72 4.14 2.73 -0.95
C PHE A 72 5.42 2.11 -0.37
N ALA A 73 6.34 1.65 -1.23
CA ALA A 73 7.60 1.10 -0.78
C ALA A 73 8.47 2.13 -0.03
N ALA A 74 8.42 3.41 -0.41
CA ALA A 74 9.10 4.47 0.33
C ALA A 74 8.50 4.64 1.73
N THR A 75 7.17 4.71 1.85
CA THR A 75 6.46 4.80 3.13
C THR A 75 6.73 3.61 4.05
N VAL A 76 6.76 2.38 3.50
CA VAL A 76 7.10 1.19 4.29
C VAL A 76 8.55 1.24 4.77
N ARG A 77 9.50 1.79 4.00
CA ARG A 77 10.90 1.96 4.47
C ARG A 77 11.05 3.07 5.49
N GLU A 78 10.21 4.10 5.43
CA GLU A 78 10.21 5.19 6.40
C GLU A 78 9.72 4.69 7.77
N TYR A 79 8.67 3.87 7.78
CA TYR A 79 8.02 3.45 9.02
C TYR A 79 8.32 2.04 9.48
N GLY A 80 8.88 1.17 8.64
CA GLY A 80 9.13 -0.26 8.89
C GLY A 80 10.52 -0.56 9.42
#